data_AF-A0ABD5TZX9-F1
#
_entry.id   AF-A0ABD5TZX9-F1
#
_cell.length_a   1.000
_cell.length_b   1.000
_cell.length_c   1.000
_cell.angle_alpha   90.00
_cell.angle_beta   90.00
_cell.angle_gamma   90.00
#
_symmetry.space_group_name_H-M   'P 1'
#
loop_
_entity.id
_entity.type
_entity.pdbx_description
1 polymer ?
#
loop_
_entity_poly.entity_id
_entity_poly.type
_entity_poly.pdbx_seq_one_letter_code
_entity_poly.pdbx_strand_id
1 'polypeptide(L)'
;MSEYQPGECNIGEAEQRRRYALGGVASVATLVLITWVLATDGPMWVLVLCALPLFGAAEGFFQGQFEFCPRFASLGIYDVSEGGDDRREVSVEEDRRADRRQARRIHAYSAVTAVVLTVLLYVVAYLVHIE
;
A
#
# COMPACT_ATOMS: atom_id res chain seq x y z
N MET A 1 -3.85 -22.34 -8.01
CA MET A 1 -4.08 -21.12 -8.82
C MET A 1 -5.17 -20.35 -8.12
N SER A 2 -4.98 -19.06 -7.85
CA SER A 2 -6.06 -18.22 -7.35
C SER A 2 -7.13 -18.06 -8.42
N GLU A 3 -8.38 -18.01 -8.00
CA GLU A 3 -9.52 -17.71 -8.87
C GLU A 3 -10.02 -16.31 -8.51
N TYR A 4 -10.55 -15.58 -9.50
CA TYR A 4 -11.17 -14.29 -9.24
C TYR A 4 -12.35 -14.46 -8.30
N GLN A 5 -12.37 -13.68 -7.22
CA GLN A 5 -13.46 -13.64 -6.24
C GLN A 5 -13.83 -12.19 -5.97
N PRO A 6 -15.04 -11.73 -6.36
CA PRO A 6 -15.44 -10.35 -6.22
C PRO A 6 -15.29 -9.80 -4.80
N GLY A 7 -14.53 -8.72 -4.65
CA GLY A 7 -14.25 -8.08 -3.37
C GLY A 7 -13.32 -8.85 -2.42
N GLU A 8 -12.76 -9.98 -2.88
CA GLU A 8 -11.87 -10.83 -2.07
C GLU A 8 -10.51 -11.03 -2.74
N CYS A 9 -10.47 -11.49 -4.00
CA CYS A 9 -9.22 -11.73 -4.74
C CYS A 9 -9.36 -11.28 -6.19
N ASN A 10 -8.44 -10.41 -6.66
CA ASN A 10 -8.40 -9.98 -8.07
C ASN A 10 -6.99 -9.98 -8.70
N ILE A 11 -5.98 -10.45 -7.96
CA ILE A 11 -4.61 -10.60 -8.46
C ILE A 11 -3.98 -11.96 -8.14
N GLY A 12 -3.17 -12.47 -9.06
CA GLY A 12 -2.35 -13.66 -8.88
C GLY A 12 -1.01 -13.39 -8.20
N GLU A 13 -0.22 -14.44 -7.96
CA GLU A 13 1.06 -14.38 -7.25
C GLU A 13 2.06 -13.39 -7.87
N ALA A 14 2.16 -13.33 -9.20
CA ALA A 14 3.08 -12.41 -9.86
C ALA A 14 2.75 -10.94 -9.56
N GLU A 15 1.47 -10.58 -9.59
CA GLU A 15 1.02 -9.23 -9.22
C GLU A 15 1.19 -8.97 -7.72
N GLN A 16 0.93 -9.96 -6.84
CA GLN A 16 1.22 -9.81 -5.40
C GLN A 16 2.70 -9.49 -5.14
N ARG A 17 3.62 -10.23 -5.77
CA ARG A 17 5.07 -9.98 -5.68
C ARG A 17 5.43 -8.57 -6.15
N ARG A 18 4.81 -8.08 -7.24
CA ARG A 18 4.98 -6.69 -7.70
C ARG A 18 4.52 -5.67 -6.65
N ARG A 19 3.39 -5.92 -5.97
CA ARG A 19 2.88 -5.02 -4.89
C ARG A 19 3.78 -5.02 -3.67
N TYR A 20 4.26 -6.18 -3.22
CA TYR A 20 5.25 -6.25 -2.15
C TYR A 20 6.56 -5.55 -2.52
N ALA A 21 7.06 -5.72 -3.74
CA ALA A 21 8.26 -5.04 -4.21
C ALA A 21 8.10 -3.50 -4.21
N LEU A 22 6.97 -3.00 -4.71
CA LEU A 22 6.65 -1.56 -4.67
C LEU A 22 6.53 -1.06 -3.23
N GLY A 23 5.90 -1.82 -2.34
CA GLY A 23 5.84 -1.52 -0.91
C GLY A 23 7.23 -1.46 -0.28
N GLY A 24 8.13 -2.38 -0.64
CA GLY A 24 9.53 -2.40 -0.22
C GLY A 24 10.30 -1.16 -0.68
N VAL A 25 10.13 -0.72 -1.93
CA VAL A 25 10.73 0.53 -2.44
C VAL A 25 10.23 1.74 -1.64
N ALA A 26 8.93 1.80 -1.33
CA ALA A 26 8.37 2.87 -0.52
C ALA A 26 8.90 2.85 0.94
N SER A 27 9.10 1.66 1.53
CA SER A 27 9.76 1.51 2.83
C SER A 27 11.20 2.04 2.80
N VAL A 28 11.98 1.74 1.75
CA VAL A 28 13.34 2.28 1.59
C VAL A 28 13.32 3.80 1.46
N ALA A 29 12.39 4.37 0.69
CA ALA A 29 12.23 5.82 0.59
C ALA A 29 11.92 6.47 1.96
N THR A 30 11.09 5.81 2.78
CA THR A 30 10.82 6.25 4.16
C THR A 30 12.11 6.27 5.00
N LEU A 31 12.91 5.21 4.95
CA LEU A 31 14.17 5.12 5.70
C LEU A 31 15.18 6.19 5.26
N VAL A 32 15.28 6.47 3.96
CA VAL A 32 16.16 7.53 3.43
C VAL A 32 15.74 8.89 3.98
N LEU A 33 14.45 9.19 4.00
CA LEU A 33 13.93 10.45 4.53
C LEU A 33 14.21 10.60 6.03
N ILE A 34 13.95 9.55 6.83
CA ILE A 34 14.25 9.53 8.26
C ILE A 34 15.74 9.75 8.50
N THR A 35 16.58 8.98 7.81
CA THR A 35 18.05 9.06 7.95
C THR A 35 18.55 10.45 7.60
N TRP A 36 18.03 11.05 6.53
CA TRP A 36 18.40 12.40 6.13
C TRP A 36 18.06 13.43 7.20
N VAL A 37 16.84 13.41 7.76
CA VAL A 37 16.45 14.35 8.83
C VAL A 37 17.37 14.20 10.03
N LEU A 38 17.61 12.98 10.51
CA LEU A 38 18.40 12.75 11.71
C LEU A 38 19.90 13.01 11.51
N ALA A 39 20.46 12.68 10.35
CA ALA A 39 21.90 12.84 10.08
C ALA A 39 22.32 14.29 9.76
N THR A 40 21.36 15.17 9.47
CA THR A 40 21.63 16.56 9.08
C THR A 40 21.07 17.59 10.07
N ASP A 41 20.56 17.13 11.22
CA ASP A 41 19.78 17.94 12.16
C ASP A 41 18.67 18.72 11.43
N GLY A 42 18.05 18.04 10.47
CA GLY A 42 17.03 18.58 9.61
C GLY A 42 15.77 18.97 10.39
N PRO A 43 14.90 19.82 9.81
CA PRO A 43 13.71 20.26 10.51
C PRO A 43 12.75 19.09 10.78
N MET A 44 12.46 18.85 12.06
CA MET A 44 11.63 17.74 12.53
C MET A 44 10.26 17.60 11.85
N TRP A 45 9.65 18.72 11.42
CA TRP A 45 8.36 18.68 10.72
C TRP A 45 8.42 17.92 9.39
N VAL A 46 9.62 17.76 8.79
CA VAL A 46 9.81 16.98 7.55
C VAL A 46 9.47 15.50 7.75
N LEU A 47 9.56 14.96 8.97
CA LEU A 47 9.14 13.58 9.26
C LEU A 47 7.64 13.35 9.00
N VAL A 48 6.81 14.40 8.97
CA VAL A 48 5.40 14.29 8.56
C VAL A 48 5.29 13.84 7.10
N LEU A 49 6.26 14.19 6.24
CA LEU A 49 6.28 13.77 4.84
C LEU A 49 6.50 12.26 4.67
N CYS A 50 6.99 11.56 5.71
CA CYS A 50 7.07 10.10 5.72
C CYS A 50 5.69 9.44 5.57
N ALA A 51 4.58 10.14 5.84
CA ALA A 51 3.24 9.61 5.64
C ALA A 51 3.01 9.13 4.20
N LEU A 52 3.59 9.80 3.20
CA LEU A 52 3.42 9.45 1.78
C LEU A 52 4.08 8.10 1.41
N PRO A 53 5.40 7.91 1.64
CA PRO A 53 6.02 6.61 1.38
C PRO A 53 5.53 5.52 2.36
N LEU A 54 5.13 5.85 3.59
CA LEU A 54 4.49 4.89 4.50
C LEU A 54 3.12 4.41 3.96
N PHE A 55 2.35 5.31 3.36
CA PHE A 55 1.11 4.93 2.67
C PHE A 55 1.40 3.99 1.50
N GLY A 56 2.41 4.29 0.68
CA GLY A 56 2.84 3.39 -0.41
C GLY A 56 3.31 2.02 0.09
N ALA A 57 4.03 1.98 1.21
CA ALA A 57 4.46 0.75 1.85
C ALA A 57 3.26 -0.08 2.34
N ALA A 58 2.31 0.57 3.03
CA ALA A 58 1.10 -0.07 3.53
C ALA A 58 0.19 -0.55 2.38
N GLU A 59 0.06 0.22 1.30
CA GLU A 59 -0.64 -0.20 0.08
C GLU A 59 -0.03 -1.47 -0.50
N GLY A 60 1.29 -1.50 -0.69
CA GLY A 60 1.98 -2.69 -1.20
C GLY A 60 1.75 -3.92 -0.33
N PHE A 61 1.82 -3.75 0.99
CA PHE A 61 1.58 -4.80 1.97
C PHE A 61 0.13 -5.31 1.94
N PHE A 62 -0.87 -4.43 2.09
CA PHE A 62 -2.27 -4.83 2.13
C PHE A 62 -2.75 -5.37 0.79
N GLN A 63 -2.31 -4.81 -0.34
CA GLN A 63 -2.66 -5.37 -1.66
C GLN A 63 -2.13 -6.78 -1.84
N GLY A 64 -0.89 -7.06 -1.40
CA GLY A 64 -0.33 -8.40 -1.42
C GLY A 64 -1.06 -9.34 -0.45
N GLN A 65 -1.32 -8.89 0.77
CA GLN A 65 -1.94 -9.70 1.84
C GLN A 65 -3.39 -10.09 1.52
N PHE A 66 -4.16 -9.18 0.92
CA PHE A 66 -5.52 -9.45 0.50
C PHE A 66 -5.60 -10.02 -0.91
N GLU A 67 -4.48 -10.22 -1.61
CA GLU A 67 -4.46 -10.66 -3.01
C GLU A 67 -5.37 -9.78 -3.90
N PHE A 68 -5.36 -8.49 -3.60
CA PHE A 68 -6.33 -7.56 -4.18
C PHE A 68 -5.69 -6.23 -4.53
N CYS A 69 -5.86 -5.80 -5.77
CA CYS A 69 -5.40 -4.52 -6.28
C CYS A 69 -6.58 -3.53 -6.45
N PRO A 70 -6.63 -2.44 -5.65
CA PRO A 70 -7.61 -1.35 -5.78
C PRO A 70 -7.61 -0.68 -7.16
N ARG A 71 -6.46 -0.63 -7.84
CA ARG A 71 -6.37 -0.08 -9.19
C ARG A 71 -7.13 -0.94 -10.20
N PHE A 72 -7.00 -2.26 -10.10
CA PHE A 72 -7.71 -3.19 -10.98
C PHE A 72 -9.22 -3.10 -10.75
N ALA A 73 -9.65 -3.05 -9.48
CA ALA A 73 -11.03 -2.77 -9.11
C ALA A 73 -11.58 -1.45 -9.71
N SER A 74 -10.77 -0.40 -9.72
CA SER A 74 -11.16 0.91 -10.29
C SER A 74 -11.30 0.87 -11.81
N LEU A 75 -10.49 0.04 -12.48
CA LEU A 75 -10.55 -0.19 -13.92
C LEU A 75 -11.60 -1.24 -14.32
N GLY A 76 -12.20 -1.95 -13.36
CA GLY A 76 -13.16 -3.03 -13.62
C GLY A 76 -12.51 -4.26 -14.24
N ILE A 77 -11.27 -4.55 -13.86
CA ILE A 77 -10.47 -5.69 -14.36
C ILE A 77 -9.93 -6.54 -13.21
N TYR A 78 -9.43 -7.73 -13.54
CA TYR A 78 -8.67 -8.61 -12.65
C TYR A 78 -7.58 -9.34 -13.45
N ASP A 79 -6.59 -9.89 -12.75
CA ASP A 79 -5.54 -10.74 -13.36
C ASP A 79 -5.04 -11.76 -12.34
N VAL A 80 -5.61 -12.96 -12.38
CA VAL A 80 -5.25 -14.09 -11.50
C VAL A 80 -4.33 -15.10 -12.19
N SER A 81 -3.73 -14.72 -13.33
CA SER A 81 -2.81 -15.59 -14.04
C SER A 81 -1.48 -15.71 -13.28
N GLU A 82 -0.77 -16.81 -13.53
CA GLU A 82 0.54 -17.03 -12.93
C GLU A 82 1.56 -15.95 -13.34
N GLY A 83 1.44 -15.41 -14.56
CA GLY A 83 2.35 -14.39 -15.11
C GLY A 83 1.99 -12.94 -14.79
N GLY A 84 0.73 -12.66 -14.41
CA GLY A 84 0.22 -11.30 -14.25
C GLY A 84 0.21 -10.54 -15.57
N ASP A 85 -0.21 -11.22 -16.64
CA ASP A 85 -0.27 -10.75 -18.02
C ASP A 85 -1.57 -11.13 -18.76
N ASP A 86 -2.55 -11.75 -18.08
CA ASP A 86 -3.84 -12.13 -18.64
C ASP A 86 -4.98 -11.35 -17.95
N ARG A 87 -5.01 -10.04 -18.24
CA ARG A 87 -6.04 -9.14 -17.70
C ARG A 87 -7.39 -9.44 -18.31
N ARG A 88 -8.39 -9.60 -17.44
CA ARG A 88 -9.77 -9.88 -17.81
C ARG A 88 -10.70 -8.83 -17.25
N GLU A 89 -11.80 -8.58 -17.96
CA GLU A 89 -12.83 -7.64 -17.52
C GLU A 89 -13.78 -8.31 -16.52
N VAL A 90 -14.17 -7.56 -15.50
CA VAL A 90 -15.31 -7.90 -14.65
C VAL A 90 -16.57 -7.47 -15.37
N SER A 91 -17.39 -8.42 -15.83
CA SER A 91 -18.57 -8.15 -16.67
C SER A 91 -19.83 -7.78 -15.87
N VAL A 92 -19.91 -8.21 -14.60
CA VAL A 92 -21.06 -8.02 -13.73
C VAL A 92 -20.87 -6.75 -12.88
N GLU A 93 -21.85 -5.85 -12.88
CA GLU A 93 -21.75 -4.59 -12.12
C GLU A 93 -21.81 -4.81 -10.60
N GLU A 94 -22.47 -5.87 -10.13
CA GLU A 94 -22.49 -6.23 -8.71
C GLU A 94 -21.09 -6.58 -8.20
N ASP A 95 -20.32 -7.31 -9.01
CA ASP A 95 -18.93 -7.69 -8.73
C ASP A 95 -18.03 -6.45 -8.72
N ARG A 96 -18.19 -5.55 -9.71
CA ARG A 96 -17.50 -4.25 -9.72
C ARG A 96 -17.80 -3.42 -8.47
N ARG A 97 -19.02 -3.47 -7.97
CA ARG A 97 -19.39 -2.79 -6.71
C ARG A 97 -18.72 -3.43 -5.50
N ALA A 98 -18.62 -4.76 -5.47
CA ALA A 98 -17.88 -5.48 -4.42
C ALA A 98 -16.39 -5.10 -4.44
N ASP A 99 -15.79 -5.10 -5.62
CA ASP A 99 -14.39 -4.73 -5.83
C ASP A 99 -14.10 -3.28 -5.39
N ARG A 100 -14.97 -2.33 -5.76
CA ARG A 100 -14.84 -0.93 -5.31
C ARG A 100 -14.97 -0.78 -3.79
N ARG A 101 -15.78 -1.62 -3.11
CA ARG A 101 -15.87 -1.60 -1.64
C ARG A 101 -14.57 -2.09 -1.01
N GLN A 102 -14.01 -3.17 -1.51
CA GLN A 102 -12.74 -3.70 -1.02
C GLN A 102 -11.58 -2.74 -1.29
N ALA A 103 -11.53 -2.12 -2.48
CA ALA A 103 -10.57 -1.09 -2.82
C ALA A 103 -10.54 0.06 -1.79
N ARG A 104 -11.71 0.56 -1.40
CA ARG A 104 -11.82 1.61 -0.36
C ARG A 104 -11.32 1.13 1.01
N ARG A 105 -11.59 -0.12 1.38
CA ARG A 105 -11.11 -0.70 2.65
C ARG A 105 -9.59 -0.77 2.68
N ILE A 106 -8.96 -1.24 1.61
CA ILE A 106 -7.49 -1.28 1.50
C ILE A 106 -6.92 0.13 1.63
N HIS A 107 -7.43 1.10 0.87
CA HIS A 107 -6.98 2.50 1.00
C HIS A 107 -7.17 3.06 2.40
N ALA A 108 -8.28 2.75 3.06
CA ALA A 108 -8.52 3.18 4.44
C ALA A 108 -7.52 2.54 5.42
N TYR A 109 -7.27 1.23 5.32
CA TYR A 109 -6.27 0.56 6.15
C TYR A 109 -4.86 1.14 5.91
N SER A 110 -4.46 1.31 4.65
CA SER A 110 -3.18 1.91 4.29
C SER A 110 -3.03 3.32 4.85
N ALA A 111 -4.07 4.15 4.75
CA ALA A 111 -4.06 5.52 5.25
C ALA A 111 -3.97 5.56 6.79
N VAL A 112 -4.74 4.74 7.49
CA VAL A 112 -4.68 4.63 8.95
C VAL A 112 -3.29 4.16 9.40
N THR A 113 -2.76 3.12 8.77
CA THR A 113 -1.41 2.62 9.07
C THR A 113 -0.35 3.69 8.85
N ALA A 114 -0.40 4.41 7.72
CA ALA A 114 0.55 5.47 7.43
C ALA A 114 0.50 6.59 8.48
N VAL A 115 -0.69 7.08 8.83
CA VAL A 115 -0.87 8.12 9.86
C VAL A 115 -0.35 7.65 11.21
N VAL A 116 -0.71 6.44 11.65
CA VAL A 116 -0.25 5.90 12.93
C VAL A 116 1.27 5.79 12.97
N LEU A 117 1.89 5.23 11.92
CA LEU A 117 3.34 5.09 11.85
C LEU A 117 4.07 6.44 11.80
N THR A 118 3.53 7.43 11.07
CA THR A 118 4.07 8.79 11.06
C THR A 118 3.99 9.45 12.43
N VAL A 119 2.88 9.31 13.14
CA VAL A 119 2.73 9.86 14.50
C VAL A 119 3.72 9.19 15.45
N LEU A 120 3.84 7.86 15.41
CA LEU A 120 4.81 7.12 16.23
C LEU A 120 6.25 7.55 15.94
N LEU A 121 6.62 7.65 14.66
CA LEU A 121 7.93 8.14 14.23
C LEU A 121 8.20 9.54 14.78
N TYR A 122 7.26 10.47 14.62
CA TYR A 122 7.42 11.83 15.07
C TYR A 122 7.58 11.91 16.60
N VAL A 123 6.74 11.19 17.35
CA VAL A 123 6.81 11.13 18.82
C VAL A 123 8.14 10.55 19.27
N VAL A 124 8.58 9.41 18.70
CA VAL A 124 9.86 8.79 19.06
C VAL A 124 11.03 9.71 18.77
N ALA A 125 11.07 10.29 17.57
CA ALA A 125 12.15 11.21 17.20
C ALA A 125 12.16 12.47 18.07
N TYR A 126 10.98 13.00 18.44
CA TYR A 126 10.87 14.12 19.37
C TYR A 126 11.39 13.78 20.77
N LEU A 127 11.06 12.60 21.30
CA LEU A 127 11.53 12.15 22.61
C LEU A 127 13.04 11.92 22.64
N VAL A 128 13.63 11.40 21.56
CA VAL A 128 15.08 11.14 21.47
C VAL A 128 15.90 12.42 21.26
N HIS A 129 15.36 13.44 20.60
CA HIS A 129 16.08 14.69 20.33
C HIS A 129 15.99 15.75 21.43
N ILE A 130 15.19 15.54 22.49
CA ILE A 130 15.04 16.49 23.61
C ILE A 130 15.92 16.10 24.82
N GLU A 131 16.59 14.95 24.78
CA GLU A 131 17.68 14.60 25.69
C GLU A 131 19.02 15.13 25.19
#